data_AF-A0A9P4L7H4-F1
#
_entry.id   AF-A0A9P4L7H4-F1
#
_cell.length_a   1.000
_cell.length_b   1.000
_cell.length_c   1.000
_cell.angle_alpha   90.00
_cell.angle_beta   90.00
_cell.angle_gamma   90.00
#
_symmetry.space_group_name_H-M   'P 1'
#
loop_
_entity.id
_entity.type
_entity.pdbx_description
1 polymer ?
#
loop_
_entity_poly.entity_id
_entity_poly.type
_entity_poly.pdbx_seq_one_letter_code
_entity_poly.pdbx_strand_id
1 'polypeptide(L)'
;MSSSIPTSTFVSESAVIEAPFSAVWHLIKLQDFSKFWSKLDKSEWVKGASDETDVVKWTFKDKTVLEVKQEEHSSIDHFITYSVISSQPELSYSSAVSTIRAYPVTSGKHEGQTFVTWTGNFSSDADASVIQDAKFKRREALADLAQAASKK
;
A
#
# COMPACT_ATOMS: atom_id res chain seq x y z
N MET A 1 18.21 -0.56 -30.28
CA MET A 1 17.60 0.38 -29.32
C MET A 1 16.08 0.19 -29.40
N SER A 2 15.52 -0.81 -28.73
CA SER A 2 14.07 -0.97 -28.68
C SER A 2 13.52 0.19 -27.84
N SER A 3 12.80 1.10 -28.48
CA SER A 3 12.03 2.15 -27.82
C SER A 3 11.11 1.48 -26.78
N SER A 4 11.41 1.64 -25.49
CA SER A 4 10.50 1.18 -24.44
C SER A 4 9.17 1.89 -24.65
N ILE A 5 8.09 1.14 -24.84
CA ILE A 5 6.76 1.72 -25.04
C ILE A 5 6.47 2.59 -23.80
N PRO A 6 6.27 3.91 -23.97
CA PRO A 6 6.02 4.78 -22.83
C PRO A 6 4.74 4.30 -22.14
N THR A 7 4.87 3.99 -20.85
CA THR A 7 3.76 3.52 -20.01
C THR A 7 3.57 4.50 -18.87
N SER A 8 2.32 4.71 -18.44
CA SER A 8 2.02 5.49 -17.25
C SER A 8 2.73 4.86 -16.05
N THR A 9 3.59 5.62 -15.37
CA THR A 9 4.22 5.18 -14.11
C THR A 9 3.32 5.39 -12.90
N PHE A 10 2.04 5.70 -13.13
CA PHE A 10 1.06 5.93 -12.09
C PHE A 10 -0.02 4.85 -12.09
N VAL A 11 -0.34 4.35 -10.90
CA VAL A 11 -1.45 3.45 -10.60
C VAL A 11 -2.33 4.10 -9.54
N SER A 12 -3.65 4.06 -9.74
CA SER A 12 -4.63 4.49 -8.75
C SER A 12 -5.76 3.49 -8.68
N GLU A 13 -5.92 2.85 -7.54
CA GLU A 13 -7.00 1.90 -7.28
C GLU A 13 -7.80 2.35 -6.07
N SER A 14 -9.08 2.02 -6.04
CA SER A 14 -9.97 2.43 -4.96
C SER A 14 -11.08 1.43 -4.75
N ALA A 15 -11.55 1.31 -3.51
CA ALA A 15 -12.69 0.47 -3.15
C ALA A 15 -13.48 1.11 -2.01
N VAL A 16 -14.79 0.83 -1.98
CA VAL A 16 -15.60 1.05 -0.78
C VAL A 16 -15.51 -0.20 0.07
N ILE A 17 -15.09 -0.03 1.31
CA ILE A 17 -14.97 -1.07 2.31
C ILE A 17 -16.18 -1.00 3.22
N GLU A 18 -16.98 -2.06 3.25
CA GLU A 18 -18.19 -2.19 4.09
C GLU A 18 -17.84 -2.41 5.57
N ALA A 19 -17.07 -1.48 6.14
CA ALA A 19 -16.67 -1.47 7.54
C ALA A 19 -16.50 -0.02 8.04
N PRO A 20 -16.68 0.21 9.36
CA PRO A 20 -16.52 1.52 9.95
C PRO A 20 -15.08 2.03 9.81
N PHE A 21 -14.94 3.35 9.68
CA PHE A 21 -13.68 4.05 9.45
C PHE A 21 -12.55 3.63 10.41
N SER A 22 -12.84 3.51 11.70
CA SER A 22 -11.85 3.12 12.70
C SER A 22 -11.26 1.73 12.46
N ALA A 23 -12.08 0.76 12.06
CA ALA A 23 -11.63 -0.60 11.77
C ALA A 23 -10.66 -0.62 10.59
N VAL A 24 -10.98 0.12 9.53
CA VAL A 24 -10.14 0.25 8.33
C VAL A 24 -8.85 1.00 8.65
N TRP A 25 -8.94 2.16 9.30
CA TRP A 25 -7.78 3.00 9.64
C TRP A 25 -6.72 2.26 10.47
N HIS A 26 -7.14 1.42 11.41
CA HIS A 26 -6.21 0.63 12.21
C HIS A 26 -5.52 -0.49 11.43
N LEU A 27 -6.13 -1.03 10.38
CA LEU A 27 -5.54 -2.10 9.55
C LEU A 27 -4.54 -1.55 8.53
N ILE A 28 -4.75 -0.33 8.03
CA ILE A 28 -3.90 0.29 7.01
C ILE A 28 -2.65 0.97 7.59
N LYS A 29 -2.29 0.70 8.85
CA LYS A 29 -0.99 1.13 9.41
C LYS A 29 0.10 0.19 8.91
N LEU A 30 1.24 0.71 8.45
CA LEU A 30 2.25 -0.08 7.73
C LEU A 30 2.70 -1.34 8.49
N GLN A 31 2.88 -1.27 9.81
CA GLN A 31 3.24 -2.39 10.68
C GLN A 31 2.13 -3.46 10.81
N ASP A 32 0.89 -3.10 10.50
CA ASP A 32 -0.28 -3.96 10.63
C ASP A 32 -0.74 -4.54 9.28
N PHE A 33 -0.03 -4.26 8.19
CA PHE A 33 -0.39 -4.75 6.84
C PHE A 33 -0.51 -6.27 6.77
N SER A 34 0.27 -7.01 7.55
CA SER A 34 0.21 -8.49 7.56
C SER A 34 -1.07 -9.01 8.20
N LYS A 35 -1.83 -8.18 8.93
CA LYS A 35 -3.10 -8.57 9.55
C LYS A 35 -4.24 -8.66 8.54
N PHE A 36 -4.14 -7.96 7.42
CA PHE A 36 -5.17 -8.00 6.38
C PHE A 36 -4.64 -8.58 5.06
N TRP A 37 -3.45 -8.19 4.62
CA TRP A 37 -2.99 -8.53 3.28
C TRP A 37 -2.48 -9.99 3.24
N SER A 38 -3.24 -10.86 2.58
CA SER A 38 -3.01 -12.31 2.60
C SER A 38 -1.66 -12.73 1.99
N LYS A 39 -1.08 -11.90 1.11
CA LYS A 39 0.24 -12.13 0.49
C LYS A 39 1.41 -11.79 1.40
N LEU A 40 1.17 -10.97 2.42
CA LEU A 40 2.19 -10.58 3.38
C LEU A 40 2.23 -11.60 4.52
N ASP A 41 3.42 -12.13 4.79
CA ASP A 41 3.66 -13.06 5.91
C ASP A 41 3.90 -12.27 7.21
N LYS A 42 4.76 -11.24 7.14
CA LYS A 42 5.13 -10.41 8.30
C LYS A 42 5.26 -8.95 7.92
N SER A 43 4.90 -8.11 8.88
CA SER A 43 5.14 -6.67 8.86
C SER A 43 5.69 -6.27 10.23
N GLU A 44 6.88 -5.69 10.27
CA GLU A 44 7.55 -5.33 11.53
C GLU A 44 8.38 -4.05 11.41
N TRP A 45 8.39 -3.26 12.48
CA TRP A 45 9.24 -2.07 12.58
C TRP A 45 10.71 -2.46 12.59
N VAL A 46 11.52 -1.85 11.73
CA VAL A 46 12.97 -1.95 11.78
C VAL A 46 13.48 -0.88 12.73
N LYS A 47 13.64 -1.25 14.01
CA LYS A 47 14.16 -0.34 15.03
C LYS A 47 15.59 0.08 14.71
N GLY A 48 15.86 1.38 14.75
CA GLY A 48 17.19 1.95 14.50
C GLY A 48 17.61 2.00 13.04
N ALA A 49 16.68 1.84 12.09
CA ALA A 49 16.97 1.98 10.66
C ALA A 49 17.23 3.44 10.24
N SER A 50 16.58 4.40 10.90
CA SER A 50 16.78 5.83 10.69
C SER A 50 16.37 6.58 11.95
N ASP A 51 17.13 7.61 12.31
CA ASP A 51 16.84 8.47 13.46
C ASP A 51 15.67 9.44 13.17
N GLU A 52 15.38 9.67 11.89
CA GLU A 52 14.38 10.65 11.44
C GLU A 52 13.11 10.00 10.91
N THR A 53 13.19 8.75 10.43
CA THR A 53 12.07 8.14 9.70
C THR A 53 11.82 6.69 10.08
N ASP A 54 10.54 6.41 10.22
CA ASP A 54 9.96 5.12 10.50
C ASP A 54 10.13 4.16 9.30
N VAL A 55 10.83 3.03 9.50
CA VAL A 55 11.03 1.99 8.47
C VAL A 55 10.34 0.69 8.89
N VAL A 56 9.54 0.12 8.00
CA VAL A 56 8.85 -1.16 8.20
C VAL A 56 9.39 -2.18 7.21
N LYS A 57 9.66 -3.39 7.71
CA LYS A 57 10.03 -4.53 6.90
C LYS A 57 8.80 -5.36 6.59
N TRP A 58 8.56 -5.58 5.31
CA TRP A 58 7.50 -6.40 4.75
C TRP A 58 8.10 -7.69 4.18
N THR A 59 7.72 -8.82 4.77
CA THR A 59 8.11 -10.14 4.28
C THR A 59 6.90 -10.78 3.63
N PHE A 60 6.98 -11.06 2.33
CA PHE A 60 5.94 -11.71 1.55
C PHE A 60 6.10 -13.24 1.59
N LYS A 61 4.99 -13.95 1.37
CA LYS A 61 4.96 -15.43 1.37
C LYS A 61 5.79 -16.07 0.26
N ASP A 62 6.07 -15.32 -0.81
CA ASP A 62 6.96 -15.73 -1.90
C ASP A 62 8.46 -15.54 -1.57
N LYS A 63 8.76 -15.18 -0.32
CA LYS A 63 10.10 -14.84 0.21
C LYS A 63 10.65 -13.50 -0.27
N THR A 64 9.85 -12.69 -0.96
CA THR A 64 10.23 -11.30 -1.24
C THR A 64 10.23 -10.50 0.05
N VAL A 65 11.28 -9.73 0.27
CA VAL A 65 11.43 -8.85 1.42
C VAL A 65 11.54 -7.42 0.92
N LEU A 66 10.64 -6.56 1.34
CA LEU A 66 10.67 -5.12 1.06
C LEU A 66 10.93 -4.36 2.37
N GLU A 67 11.81 -3.38 2.31
CA GLU A 67 11.90 -2.36 3.36
C GLU A 67 11.21 -1.10 2.83
N VAL A 68 10.20 -0.67 3.56
CA VAL A 68 9.41 0.51 3.23
C VAL A 68 9.64 1.59 4.26
N LYS A 69 9.90 2.79 3.79
CA LYS A 69 10.06 3.98 4.61
C LYS A 69 8.73 4.73 4.64
N GLN A 70 8.24 5.06 5.82
CA GLN A 70 7.09 5.95 6.00
C GLN A 70 7.54 7.38 5.74
N GLU A 71 7.08 7.98 4.65
CA GLU A 71 7.39 9.37 4.28
C GLU A 71 6.42 10.33 4.97
N GLU A 72 5.15 9.96 5.07
CA GLU A 72 4.13 10.79 5.68
C GLU A 72 3.06 9.93 6.36
N HIS A 73 2.60 10.37 7.52
CA HIS A 73 1.48 9.78 8.22
C HIS A 73 0.62 10.90 8.81
N SER A 74 -0.49 11.19 8.15
CA SER A 74 -1.46 12.16 8.65
C SER A 74 -2.61 11.41 9.31
N SER A 75 -2.65 11.44 10.64
CA SER A 75 -3.81 10.98 11.43
C SER A 75 -4.99 11.97 11.38
N ILE A 76 -4.78 13.17 10.82
CA ILE A 76 -5.83 14.19 10.66
C ILE A 76 -6.55 14.00 9.33
N ASP A 77 -5.78 13.87 8.25
CA ASP A 77 -6.30 13.69 6.88
C ASP A 77 -6.43 12.23 6.45
N HIS A 78 -6.05 11.32 7.35
CA HIS A 78 -6.19 9.87 7.25
C HIS A 78 -5.54 9.26 6.01
N PHE A 79 -4.26 9.57 5.83
CA PHE A 79 -3.44 8.94 4.80
C PHE A 79 -2.04 8.61 5.29
N ILE A 80 -1.44 7.64 4.61
CA ILE A 80 -0.07 7.21 4.82
C ILE A 80 0.61 7.16 3.45
N THR A 81 1.73 7.86 3.34
CA THR A 81 2.62 7.80 2.18
C THR A 81 3.89 7.08 2.57
N TYR A 82 4.31 6.13 1.75
CA TYR A 82 5.52 5.34 1.99
C TYR A 82 6.27 5.08 0.69
N SER A 83 7.57 4.94 0.78
CA SER A 83 8.47 4.64 -0.33
C SER A 83 9.15 3.28 -0.11
N VAL A 84 9.46 2.58 -1.19
CA VAL A 84 10.28 1.36 -1.12
C VAL A 84 11.75 1.77 -1.18
N ILE A 85 12.52 1.41 -0.14
CA ILE A 85 13.94 1.78 -0.04
C ILE A 85 14.89 0.61 -0.30
N SER A 86 14.44 -0.62 -0.08
CA SER A 86 15.21 -1.84 -0.34
C SER A 86 14.28 -3.00 -0.67
N SER A 87 14.77 -3.93 -1.49
CA SER A 87 14.04 -5.13 -1.89
C SER A 87 14.98 -6.30 -2.10
N GLN A 88 14.55 -7.48 -1.68
CA GLN A 88 15.18 -8.76 -1.99
C GLN A 88 14.10 -9.72 -2.49
N PRO A 89 14.13 -10.18 -3.76
CA PRO A 89 15.10 -9.83 -4.81
C PRO A 89 15.05 -8.36 -5.23
N GLU A 90 16.12 -7.89 -5.88
CA GLU A 90 16.24 -6.50 -6.34
C GLU A 90 15.12 -6.17 -7.34
N LEU A 91 14.58 -4.95 -7.23
CA LEU A 91 13.52 -4.47 -8.11
C LEU A 91 14.11 -4.03 -9.44
N SER A 92 13.32 -4.14 -10.51
CA SER A 92 13.71 -3.66 -11.84
C SER A 92 13.60 -2.14 -12.03
N TYR A 93 13.16 -1.41 -11.01
CA TYR A 93 12.90 0.02 -11.04
C TYR A 93 13.55 0.74 -9.85
N SER A 94 13.93 2.01 -10.07
CA SER A 94 14.70 2.80 -9.11
C SER A 94 13.91 3.29 -7.89
N SER A 95 12.61 3.60 -8.04
CA SER A 95 11.80 4.05 -6.90
C SER A 95 10.31 3.78 -7.07
N ALA A 96 9.62 3.56 -5.95
CA ALA A 96 8.16 3.53 -5.87
C ALA A 96 7.69 4.25 -4.61
N VAL A 97 6.77 5.20 -4.79
CA VAL A 97 6.09 5.94 -3.73
C VAL A 97 4.62 5.60 -3.79
N SER A 98 4.05 5.15 -2.69
CA SER A 98 2.65 4.76 -2.60
C SER A 98 1.95 5.54 -1.51
N THR A 99 0.70 5.92 -1.77
CA THR A 99 -0.15 6.59 -0.79
C THR A 99 -1.44 5.82 -0.64
N ILE A 100 -1.76 5.43 0.60
CA ILE A 100 -3.07 4.90 0.96
C ILE A 100 -3.82 5.96 1.76
N ARG A 101 -5.07 6.23 1.38
CA ARG A 101 -5.92 7.22 2.03
C ARG A 101 -7.31 6.64 2.26
N ALA A 102 -7.84 6.87 3.46
CA ALA A 102 -9.16 6.42 3.86
C ALA A 102 -10.06 7.64 4.11
N TYR A 103 -11.28 7.58 3.58
CA TYR A 103 -12.30 8.60 3.72
C TYR A 103 -13.54 7.98 4.37
N PRO A 104 -14.01 8.50 5.52
CA PRO A 104 -15.29 8.08 6.07
C PRO A 104 -16.42 8.53 5.14
N VAL A 105 -17.31 7.61 4.78
CA VAL A 105 -18.50 7.93 3.98
C VAL A 105 -19.61 8.37 4.91
N THR A 106 -19.97 9.65 4.85
CA THR A 106 -20.92 10.28 5.80
C THR A 106 -22.35 10.38 5.30
N SER A 107 -22.63 10.00 4.06
CA SER A 107 -24.00 10.04 3.50
C SER A 107 -24.13 9.16 2.26
N GLY A 108 -25.39 8.82 1.92
CA GLY A 108 -25.74 8.06 0.71
C GLY A 108 -25.78 6.55 0.94
N LYS A 109 -25.75 5.77 -0.15
CA LYS A 109 -25.91 4.30 -0.09
C LYS A 109 -24.86 3.60 0.79
N HIS A 110 -23.68 4.19 0.91
CA HIS A 110 -22.53 3.64 1.62
C HIS A 110 -22.25 4.38 2.94
N GLU A 111 -23.25 5.08 3.50
CA GLU A 111 -23.09 5.77 4.78
C GLU A 111 -22.62 4.82 5.89
N GLY A 112 -21.66 5.29 6.69
CA GLY A 112 -21.02 4.51 7.75
C GLY A 112 -19.91 3.57 7.25
N GLN A 113 -19.70 3.47 5.94
CA GLN A 113 -18.62 2.70 5.33
C GLN A 113 -17.38 3.58 5.07
N THR A 114 -16.31 2.98 4.55
CA THR A 114 -15.04 3.67 4.32
C THR A 114 -14.64 3.58 2.86
N PHE A 115 -14.40 4.72 2.22
CA PHE A 115 -13.81 4.76 0.88
C PHE A 115 -12.29 4.81 0.98
N VAL A 116 -11.60 3.85 0.36
CA VAL A 116 -10.14 3.76 0.40
C VAL A 116 -9.59 3.95 -1.01
N THR A 117 -8.58 4.82 -1.13
CA THR A 117 -7.79 4.99 -2.35
C THR A 117 -6.36 4.57 -2.08
N TRP A 118 -5.75 3.84 -3.02
CA TRP A 118 -4.37 3.42 -2.96
C TRP A 118 -3.68 3.72 -4.28
N THR A 119 -2.77 4.69 -4.24
CA THR A 119 -2.00 5.14 -5.39
C THR A 119 -0.56 4.61 -5.33
N GLY A 120 0.10 4.59 -6.49
CA GLY A 120 1.51 4.25 -6.64
C GLY A 120 2.10 5.06 -7.78
N ASN A 121 3.19 5.78 -7.48
CA ASN A 121 4.04 6.47 -8.44
C ASN A 121 5.36 5.71 -8.53
N PHE A 122 5.72 5.31 -9.74
CA PHE A 122 6.95 4.58 -10.04
C PHE A 122 7.91 5.47 -10.82
N SER A 123 9.20 5.16 -10.78
CA SER A 123 10.20 5.77 -11.64
C SER A 123 10.00 5.38 -13.12
N SER A 124 10.55 6.19 -14.04
CA SER A 124 10.35 6.04 -15.49
C SER A 124 10.96 4.78 -16.11
N ASP A 125 11.84 4.10 -15.36
CA ASP A 125 12.43 2.81 -15.71
C ASP A 125 11.52 1.62 -15.36
N ALA A 126 10.38 1.84 -14.70
CA ALA A 126 9.37 0.81 -14.49
C ALA A 126 8.67 0.44 -15.81
N ASP A 127 8.69 -0.84 -16.15
CA ASP A 127 8.02 -1.36 -17.34
C ASP A 127 6.51 -1.57 -17.13
N ALA A 128 5.79 -1.82 -18.22
CA ALA A 128 4.34 -2.02 -18.17
C ALA A 128 3.90 -3.22 -17.32
N SER A 129 4.74 -4.26 -17.22
CA SER A 129 4.43 -5.45 -16.43
C SER A 129 4.49 -5.16 -14.93
N VAL A 130 5.45 -4.32 -14.49
CA VAL A 130 5.55 -3.82 -13.11
C VAL A 130 4.30 -3.02 -12.75
N ILE A 131 3.88 -2.09 -13.62
CA ILE A 131 2.70 -1.26 -13.39
C ILE A 131 1.43 -2.10 -13.32
N GLN A 132 1.30 -3.10 -14.20
CA GLN A 132 0.17 -4.01 -14.22
C GLN A 132 0.12 -4.93 -12.98
N ASP A 133 1.25 -5.48 -12.56
CA ASP A 133 1.36 -6.27 -11.33
C ASP A 133 1.03 -5.44 -10.08
N ALA A 134 1.57 -4.22 -10.00
CA ALA A 134 1.30 -3.25 -8.96
C ALA A 134 -0.20 -2.91 -8.83
N LYS A 135 -0.90 -2.83 -9.97
CA LYS A 135 -2.35 -2.65 -10.03
C LYS A 135 -3.11 -3.84 -9.46
N PHE A 136 -2.78 -5.06 -9.87
CA PHE A 136 -3.46 -6.26 -9.36
C PHE A 136 -3.23 -6.45 -7.86
N LYS A 137 -1.98 -6.29 -7.40
CA LYS A 137 -1.62 -6.39 -5.98
C LYS A 137 -2.44 -5.44 -5.10
N ARG A 138 -2.65 -4.19 -5.53
CA ARG A 138 -3.47 -3.21 -4.78
C ARG A 138 -4.94 -3.60 -4.75
N ARG A 139 -5.50 -4.09 -5.87
CA ARG A 139 -6.90 -4.55 -5.90
C ARG A 139 -7.14 -5.74 -4.99
N GLU A 140 -6.25 -6.72 -5.03
CA GLU A 140 -6.31 -7.88 -4.13
C GLU A 140 -6.16 -7.44 -2.68
N ALA A 141 -5.22 -6.56 -2.37
CA ALA A 141 -5.03 -6.04 -1.02
C ALA A 141 -6.25 -5.27 -0.50
N LEU A 142 -6.95 -4.50 -1.36
CA LEU A 142 -8.21 -3.84 -1.01
C LEU A 142 -9.35 -4.84 -0.76
N ALA A 143 -9.41 -5.93 -1.53
CA ALA A 143 -10.38 -7.00 -1.30
C ALA A 143 -10.10 -7.75 0.01
N ASP A 144 -8.83 -8.01 0.30
CA ASP A 144 -8.39 -8.61 1.56
C ASP A 144 -8.68 -7.69 2.76
N LEU A 145 -8.45 -6.38 2.60
CA LEU A 145 -8.79 -5.36 3.59
C LEU A 145 -10.29 -5.38 3.91
N ALA A 146 -11.15 -5.51 2.88
CA ALA A 146 -12.58 -5.62 3.09
C ALA A 146 -12.97 -6.86 3.90
N GLN A 147 -12.34 -8.00 3.62
CA GLN A 147 -12.59 -9.24 4.37
C GLN A 147 -12.05 -9.18 5.81
N ALA A 148 -10.94 -8.49 6.04
CA ALA A 148 -10.36 -8.36 7.38
C ALA A 148 -11.15 -7.36 8.24
N ALA A 149 -11.62 -6.27 7.64
CA ALA A 149 -12.37 -5.23 8.33
C ALA A 149 -13.80 -5.67 8.68
N SER A 150 -14.42 -6.56 7.91
CA SER A 150 -15.77 -7.09 8.19
C SER A 150 -15.81 -8.15 9.31
N LYS A 151 -14.66 -8.69 9.71
CA LYS A 151 -14.54 -9.68 10.79
C LYS A 151 -14.45 -9.06 12.18
N LYS A 152 -14.44 -7.73 12.28
CA LYS A 152 -14.39 -6.96 13.52
C LYS A 152 -15.71 -6.24 13.76
#